data_AF-A4VQS6-F1
#
_entry.id   AF-A4VQS6-F1
#
_cell.length_a   1.000
_cell.length_b   1.000
_cell.length_c   1.000
_cell.angle_alpha   90.00
_cell.angle_beta   90.00
_cell.angle_gamma   90.00
#
_symmetry.space_group_name_H-M   'P 1'
#
loop_
_entity.id
_entity.type
_entity.pdbx_description
1 polymer ?
#
loop_
_entity_poly.entity_id
_entity_poly.type
_entity_poly.pdbx_seq_one_letter_code
_entity_poly.pdbx_strand_id
1 'polypeptide(L)'
;MIHITRANLVAATGVSLLMSRPFPTRRRRQVPAMARKKAALDFEQSLAELQQLVERLESGELSLEDSLTCFEQGIGLTRDCQAALSQAEQKVQILLERDGSLQEAPFESDPEA
;
A
#
# COMPACT_ATOMS: atom_id res chain seq x y z
N MET A 1 21.95 57.67 -16.77
CA MET A 1 20.96 58.72 -16.39
C MET A 1 20.21 59.14 -17.64
N ILE A 2 19.03 58.55 -17.88
CA ILE A 2 18.08 59.04 -18.90
C ILE A 2 16.70 59.02 -18.22
N HIS A 3 16.20 60.21 -17.92
CA HIS A 3 14.83 60.47 -17.49
C HIS A 3 13.97 60.71 -18.73
N ILE A 4 12.92 59.91 -18.95
CA ILE A 4 11.77 60.27 -19.80
C ILE A 4 10.52 59.65 -19.14
N THR A 5 9.83 60.41 -18.28
CA THR A 5 8.59 61.16 -18.53
C THR A 5 7.33 60.28 -18.57
N ARG A 6 6.52 60.41 -17.51
CA ARG A 6 5.17 59.87 -17.37
C ARG A 6 4.27 60.40 -18.50
N ALA A 7 3.63 59.50 -19.24
CA ALA A 7 2.39 59.79 -19.95
C ALA A 7 1.24 59.18 -19.15
N ASN A 8 0.42 60.07 -18.61
CA ASN A 8 -0.92 59.78 -18.11
C ASN A 8 -1.86 59.62 -19.32
N LEU A 9 -2.93 58.82 -19.24
CA LEU A 9 -4.32 59.21 -19.56
C LEU A 9 -5.22 57.98 -19.88
N VAL A 10 -6.07 57.67 -18.90
CA VAL A 10 -7.53 57.34 -18.96
C VAL A 10 -8.01 56.06 -19.67
N ALA A 11 -8.47 55.14 -18.81
CA ALA A 11 -9.74 54.41 -18.79
C ALA A 11 -10.32 53.84 -20.10
N ALA A 12 -10.42 52.51 -20.12
CA ALA A 12 -11.53 51.80 -20.73
C ALA A 12 -12.09 50.79 -19.71
N THR A 13 -13.27 51.12 -19.23
CA THR A 13 -14.32 50.27 -18.67
C THR A 13 -14.29 48.82 -19.15
N GLY A 14 -14.42 47.87 -18.22
CA GLY A 14 -14.60 46.45 -18.55
C GLY A 14 -14.73 45.53 -17.34
N VAL A 15 -15.61 45.85 -16.39
CA VAL A 15 -16.06 44.88 -15.38
C VAL A 15 -16.91 43.84 -16.10
N SER A 16 -16.27 42.73 -16.52
CA SER A 16 -16.97 41.56 -17.07
C SER A 16 -17.03 40.46 -16.02
N LEU A 17 -18.13 40.49 -15.29
CA LEU A 17 -18.92 39.37 -14.79
C LEU A 17 -18.28 37.96 -14.86
N LEU A 18 -17.93 37.45 -13.68
CA LEU A 18 -18.32 36.14 -13.15
C LEU A 18 -18.70 35.05 -14.19
N MET A 19 -17.72 34.25 -14.62
CA MET A 19 -17.97 32.85 -14.98
C MET A 19 -17.16 31.95 -14.06
N SER A 20 -17.84 31.51 -12.99
CA SER A 20 -17.46 30.40 -12.13
C SER A 20 -17.11 29.18 -12.98
N ARG A 21 -15.82 28.86 -13.08
CA ARG A 21 -15.38 27.59 -13.63
C ARG A 21 -15.81 26.50 -12.65
N PRO A 22 -16.66 25.52 -13.05
CA PRO A 22 -17.01 24.42 -12.17
C PRO A 22 -15.74 23.63 -11.87
N PHE A 23 -15.39 23.53 -10.59
CA PHE A 23 -14.35 22.65 -10.09
C PHE A 23 -14.62 21.22 -10.61
N PRO A 24 -13.66 20.52 -11.23
CA PRO A 24 -13.81 19.10 -11.47
C PRO A 24 -13.79 18.41 -10.11
N THR A 25 -14.96 17.96 -9.63
CA THR A 25 -15.04 17.04 -8.50
C THR A 25 -14.25 15.79 -8.85
N ARG A 26 -13.03 15.69 -8.29
CA ARG A 26 -12.21 14.48 -8.29
C ARG A 26 -13.05 13.39 -7.64
N ARG A 27 -13.72 12.56 -8.46
CA ARG A 27 -14.38 11.34 -7.97
C ARG A 27 -13.34 10.61 -7.13
N ARG A 28 -13.58 10.56 -5.83
CA ARG A 28 -12.80 9.76 -4.89
C ARG A 28 -12.91 8.33 -5.42
N ARG A 29 -11.87 7.86 -6.11
CA ARG A 29 -11.78 6.49 -6.61
C ARG A 29 -11.81 5.63 -5.35
N GLN A 30 -12.98 5.14 -4.97
CA GLN A 30 -13.10 4.18 -3.89
C GLN A 30 -12.29 2.96 -4.32
N VAL A 31 -11.21 2.68 -3.61
CA VAL A 31 -10.47 1.44 -3.75
C VAL A 31 -11.41 0.34 -3.26
N PRO A 32 -11.65 -0.75 -4.01
CA PRO A 32 -12.64 -1.75 -3.62
C PRO A 32 -12.25 -2.39 -2.29
N ALA A 33 -13.02 -2.11 -1.24
CA ALA A 33 -12.79 -2.65 0.11
C ALA A 33 -12.87 -4.18 0.15
N MET A 34 -13.65 -4.79 -0.76
CA MET A 34 -13.80 -6.25 -0.86
C MET A 34 -12.51 -6.98 -1.26
N ALA A 35 -11.68 -6.38 -2.12
CA ALA A 35 -10.41 -6.99 -2.54
C ALA A 35 -9.38 -7.05 -1.41
N ARG A 36 -9.41 -6.07 -0.48
CA ARG A 36 -8.52 -6.06 0.70
C ARG A 36 -8.93 -7.10 1.72
N LYS A 37 -10.24 -7.25 1.94
CA LYS A 37 -10.76 -8.26 2.87
C LYS A 37 -10.43 -9.66 2.39
N LYS A 38 -10.49 -9.93 1.08
CA LYS A 38 -10.09 -11.21 0.51
C LYS A 38 -8.61 -11.53 0.76
N ALA A 39 -7.70 -10.61 0.45
CA ALA A 39 -6.27 -10.83 0.67
C ALA A 39 -5.90 -11.06 2.15
N ALA A 40 -6.59 -10.37 3.07
CA ALA A 40 -6.41 -10.62 4.50
C ALA A 40 -6.93 -12.00 4.92
N LEU A 41 -8.10 -12.41 4.42
CA LEU A 41 -8.63 -13.76 4.67
C LEU A 41 -7.72 -14.84 4.10
N ASP A 42 -7.20 -14.65 2.88
CA ASP A 42 -6.27 -15.58 2.25
C ASP A 42 -4.98 -15.73 3.09
N PHE A 43 -4.44 -14.63 3.65
CA PHE A 43 -3.27 -14.68 4.54
C PHE A 43 -3.52 -15.46 5.84
N GLU A 44 -4.59 -15.12 6.57
CA GLU A 44 -4.93 -15.79 7.84
C GLU A 44 -5.16 -17.28 7.63
N GLN A 45 -5.75 -17.65 6.50
CA GLN A 45 -5.99 -19.05 6.14
C GLN A 45 -4.68 -19.79 5.83
N SER A 46 -3.80 -19.22 4.99
CA SER A 46 -2.49 -19.83 4.71
C SER A 46 -1.63 -19.96 5.96
N LEU A 47 -1.69 -18.99 6.87
CA LEU A 47 -0.96 -19.04 8.14
C LEU A 47 -1.49 -20.15 9.06
N ALA A 48 -2.81 -20.31 9.16
CA ALA A 48 -3.43 -21.37 9.94
C ALA A 48 -3.09 -22.76 9.40
N GLU A 49 -3.12 -22.94 8.08
CA GLU A 49 -2.72 -24.20 7.43
C GLU A 49 -1.25 -24.52 7.69
N LEU A 50 -0.38 -23.50 7.66
CA LEU A 50 1.06 -23.68 7.95
C LEU A 50 1.29 -24.12 9.39
N GLN A 51 0.59 -23.53 10.37
CA GLN A 51 0.68 -23.92 11.78
C GLN A 51 0.28 -25.37 11.99
N GLN A 52 -0.86 -25.79 11.41
CA GLN A 52 -1.32 -27.19 11.49
C GLN A 52 -0.32 -28.16 10.86
N LEU A 53 0.33 -27.74 9.77
CA LEU A 53 1.33 -28.55 9.11
C LEU A 53 2.58 -28.73 9.98
N VAL A 54 3.04 -27.66 10.63
CA VAL A 54 4.17 -27.72 11.58
C VAL A 54 3.82 -28.62 12.76
N GLU A 55 2.64 -28.48 13.37
CA GLU A 55 2.18 -29.37 14.46
C GLU A 55 2.21 -30.85 14.04
N ARG A 56 1.78 -31.14 12.80
CA ARG A 56 1.82 -32.52 12.26
C ARG A 56 3.25 -33.01 12.05
N LEU A 57 4.16 -32.18 11.54
CA LEU A 57 5.57 -32.54 11.40
C LEU A 57 6.25 -32.79 12.76
N GLU A 58 5.91 -31.98 13.77
CA GLU A 58 6.44 -32.09 15.13
C GLU A 58 5.88 -33.28 15.91
N SER A 59 4.71 -33.80 15.52
CA SER A 59 4.11 -34.98 16.17
C SER A 59 4.96 -36.25 16.05
N GLY A 60 5.80 -36.35 15.01
CA GLY A 60 6.65 -37.53 14.77
C GLY A 60 5.90 -38.79 14.31
N GLU A 61 4.59 -38.72 14.05
CA GLU A 61 3.78 -39.87 13.61
C GLU A 61 3.74 -40.06 12.08
N LEU A 62 4.36 -39.14 11.32
CA LEU A 62 4.33 -39.16 9.86
C LEU A 62 5.35 -40.14 9.27
N SER A 63 4.96 -40.81 8.19
CA SER A 63 5.91 -41.52 7.34
C SER A 63 6.87 -40.55 6.66
N LEU A 64 7.97 -41.06 6.08
CA LEU A 64 8.92 -40.22 5.33
C LEU A 64 8.24 -39.53 4.13
N GLU A 65 7.41 -40.25 3.38
CA GLU A 65 6.69 -39.70 2.22
C GLU A 65 5.68 -38.63 2.64
N ASP A 66 4.95 -38.85 3.74
CA ASP A 66 4.02 -37.86 4.27
C ASP A 66 4.75 -36.61 4.80
N SER A 67 5.91 -36.81 5.42
CA SER A 67 6.76 -35.71 5.92
C SER A 67 7.28 -34.84 4.78
N LEU A 68 7.71 -35.45 3.67
CA LEU A 68 8.13 -34.72 2.46
C LEU A 68 6.96 -33.95 1.83
N THR A 69 5.78 -34.58 1.77
CA THR A 69 4.57 -33.94 1.25
C THR A 69 4.17 -32.72 2.10
N CYS A 70 4.18 -32.88 3.43
CA CYS A 70 3.93 -31.77 4.34
C CYS A 70 4.98 -30.66 4.15
N PHE A 71 6.26 -31.02 4.05
CA PHE A 71 7.32 -30.03 3.83
C PHE A 71 7.11 -29.21 2.55
N GLU A 72 6.79 -29.86 1.42
CA GLU A 72 6.50 -29.16 0.15
C GLU A 72 5.31 -28.21 0.27
N GLN A 73 4.23 -28.64 0.92
CA GLN A 73 3.07 -27.81 1.20
C GLN A 73 3.43 -26.60 2.08
N GLY A 74 4.23 -26.81 3.13
CA GLY A 74 4.70 -25.74 4.02
C GLY A 74 5.53 -24.68 3.31
N ILE A 75 6.38 -25.08 2.35
CA ILE A 75 7.11 -24.14 1.49
C ILE A 75 6.15 -23.31 0.63
N GLY A 76 5.09 -23.92 0.09
CA GLY A 76 4.05 -23.21 -0.64
C GLY A 76 3.36 -22.14 0.21
N LEU A 77 2.84 -22.55 1.37
CA LEU A 77 2.13 -21.66 2.30
C LEU A 77 3.01 -20.51 2.79
N THR A 78 4.30 -20.76 3.04
CA THR A 78 5.27 -19.72 3.42
C THR A 78 5.42 -18.66 2.32
N ARG A 79 5.51 -19.09 1.06
CA ARG A 79 5.60 -18.16 -0.08
C ARG A 79 4.33 -17.33 -0.25
N ASP A 80 3.16 -17.94 -0.05
CA ASP A 80 1.88 -17.24 -0.13
C ASP A 80 1.77 -16.17 0.97
N CYS A 81 2.18 -16.50 2.20
CA CYS A 81 2.25 -15.54 3.30
C CYS A 81 3.19 -14.37 2.98
N GLN A 82 4.40 -14.65 2.49
CA GLN A 82 5.36 -13.61 2.09
C GLN A 82 4.81 -12.71 0.99
N ALA A 83 4.15 -13.28 -0.01
CA ALA A 83 3.54 -12.53 -1.10
C ALA A 83 2.41 -11.62 -0.60
N ALA A 84 1.58 -12.10 0.32
CA ALA A 84 0.52 -11.29 0.94
C ALA A 84 1.08 -10.12 1.75
N LEU A 85 2.13 -10.35 2.55
CA LEU A 85 2.82 -9.32 3.34
C LEU A 85 3.47 -8.27 2.43
N SER A 86 4.19 -8.70 1.39
CA SER A 86 4.81 -7.79 0.42
C SER A 86 3.78 -6.90 -0.29
N GLN A 87 2.61 -7.46 -0.67
CA GLN A 87 1.51 -6.67 -1.21
C GLN A 87 0.94 -5.67 -0.20
N ALA A 88 0.90 -6.02 1.08
CA ALA A 88 0.42 -5.11 2.13
C ALA A 88 1.41 -3.95 2.33
N GLU A 89 2.70 -4.25 2.43
CA GLU A 89 3.78 -3.26 2.52
C GLU A 89 3.76 -2.28 1.35
N GLN A 90 3.68 -2.79 0.11
CA GLN A 90 3.60 -1.94 -1.08
C GLN A 90 2.38 -1.01 -1.04
N LYS A 91 1.23 -1.48 -0.54
CA LYS A 91 0.03 -0.65 -0.39
C LYS A 91 0.23 0.44 0.66
N VAL A 92 0.92 0.15 1.76
CA VAL A 92 1.25 1.14 2.80
C VAL A 92 2.16 2.22 2.20
N GLN A 93 3.22 1.83 1.49
CA GLN A 93 4.13 2.77 0.83
C GLN A 93 3.39 3.74 -0.11
N ILE A 94 2.54 3.21 -1.00
CA ILE A 94 1.73 4.02 -1.93
C ILE A 94 0.80 5.00 -1.18
N LEU A 95 0.28 4.62 -0.01
CA LEU A 95 -0.58 5.49 0.79
C LEU A 95 0.23 6.62 1.45
N LEU A 96 1.43 6.33 1.95
CA LEU A 96 2.33 7.32 2.53
C LEU A 96 2.84 8.33 1.49
N GLU A 97 3.23 7.85 0.30
CA GLU A 97 3.61 8.70 -0.84
C GLU A 97 2.48 9.65 -1.26
N ARG A 98 1.23 9.18 -1.21
CA ARG A 98 0.05 9.98 -1.58
C ARG A 98 -0.30 11.06 -0.58
N ASP A 99 0.01 10.86 0.69
CA ASP A 99 -0.27 11.84 1.75
C ASP A 99 0.88 12.85 1.91
N GLY A 100 1.96 12.71 1.13
CA GLY A 100 3.09 13.63 1.11
C GLY A 100 4.03 13.51 2.31
N SER A 101 3.84 12.48 3.15
CA SER A 101 4.66 12.21 4.33
C SER A 101 5.45 10.91 4.15
N LEU A 102 6.70 11.03 3.72
CA LEU A 102 7.68 9.94 3.78
C LEU A 102 8.93 10.44 4.49
N GLN A 103 9.15 9.93 5.70
CA GLN A 103 10.48 9.81 6.28
C GLN A 103 10.68 8.33 6.59
N GLU A 104 11.38 7.63 5.70
CA GLU A 104 11.87 6.29 5.97
C GLU A 104 13.00 6.42 7.00
N ALA A 105 12.74 5.99 8.23
CA ALA A 105 13.79 5.78 9.21
C ALA A 105 14.27 4.32 9.09
N PRO A 106 15.58 4.06 9.20
CA PRO A 106 16.09 2.69 9.27
C PRO A 106 15.36 1.90 10.36
N PHE A 107 14.93 0.68 10.03
CA PHE A 107 14.39 -0.24 11.02
C PHE A 107 15.55 -0.71 11.91
N GLU A 108 15.62 -0.23 13.16
CA GLU A 108 16.54 -0.76 14.16
C GLU A 108 16.04 -2.15 14.56
N SER A 109 16.63 -3.19 13.96
CA SER A 109 16.52 -4.55 14.49
C SER A 109 17.37 -4.60 15.77
N ASP A 110 16.72 -4.58 16.92
CA ASP A 110 17.37 -4.69 18.23
C ASP A 110 18.25 -5.97 18.24
N PRO A 111 19.58 -5.87 18.33
CA PRO A 111 20.47 -7.03 18.20
C PRO A 111 20.55 -7.92 19.45
N GLU A 112 19.57 -7.85 20.36
CA GLU A 112 19.62 -8.49 21.69
C GLU A 112 18.40 -9.39 22.03
N ALA A 113 17.78 -10.04 21.03
CA ALA A 113 16.74 -11.06 21.23
C ALA A 113 17.26 -12.49 20.99
#